data_AF-A0A0Q5VQB3-F1
#
_entry.id   AF-A0A0Q5VQB3-F1
#
_cell.length_a   1.000
_cell.length_b   1.000
_cell.length_c   1.000
_cell.angle_alpha   90.00
_cell.angle_beta   90.00
_cell.angle_gamma   90.00
#
_symmetry.space_group_name_H-M   'P 1'
#
loop_
_entity.id
_entity.type
_entity.pdbx_description
1 polymer ?
#
loop_
_entity_poly.entity_id
_entity_poly.type
_entity_poly.pdbx_seq_one_letter_code
_entity_poly.pdbx_strand_id
1 'polypeptide(L)' 'MASDDIWRTAWAIVAEHMTRGETDPTKMVADGIRRERAGWLAARDTAIVIRTAEPRHDERHADRQSVERIGTN' A
#
# COMPACT_ATOMS: atom_id res chain seq x y z
N MET A 1 16.66 -3.99 -0.26
CA MET A 1 16.64 -5.24 -1.06
C MET A 1 15.68 -5.12 -2.26
N ALA A 2 15.66 -4.00 -2.98
CA ALA A 2 14.76 -3.83 -4.13
C ALA A 2 15.20 -4.61 -5.39
N SER A 3 16.51 -4.83 -5.53
CA SER A 3 17.07 -5.56 -6.68
C SER A 3 16.62 -7.03 -6.72
N ASP A 4 16.52 -7.69 -5.56
CA ASP A 4 16.12 -9.09 -5.48
C ASP A 4 14.64 -9.29 -5.88
N ASP A 5 13.78 -8.34 -5.54
CA ASP A 5 12.36 -8.40 -5.87
C ASP A 5 12.11 -8.15 -7.37
N ILE A 6 12.91 -7.27 -7.99
CA ILE A 6 12.88 -7.04 -9.44
C ILE A 6 13.29 -8.31 -10.19
N TRP A 7 14.41 -8.93 -9.78
CA TRP A 7 14.87 -10.17 -10.42
C TRP A 7 13.88 -11.32 -10.24
N ARG A 8 13.30 -11.47 -9.05
CA ARG A 8 12.30 -12.52 -8.79
C ARG A 8 11.06 -12.32 -9.67
N THR A 9 10.61 -11.08 -9.83
CA THR A 9 9.44 -10.75 -10.66
C THR A 9 9.72 -10.98 -12.15
N ALA A 10 10.89 -10.55 -12.63
CA ALA A 10 11.31 -10.81 -14.01
C ALA A 10 11.35 -12.31 -14.32
N TRP A 11 11.92 -13.12 -13.42
CA TRP A 11 11.94 -14.57 -13.57
C TRP A 11 10.55 -15.20 -13.56
N ALA A 12 9.64 -14.73 -12.72
CA ALA A 12 8.27 -15.22 -12.69
C ALA A 12 7.55 -14.97 -14.03
N ILE A 13 7.71 -13.78 -14.62
CA ILE A 13 7.12 -13.44 -15.91
C ILE A 13 7.70 -14.33 -17.03
N VAL A 14 9.02 -14.49 -17.06
CA VAL A 14 9.68 -15.35 -18.06
C VAL A 14 9.19 -16.79 -17.93
N ALA A 15 9.17 -17.35 -16.72
CA ALA A 15 8.69 -18.71 -16.50
C ALA A 15 7.22 -18.90 -16.93
N GLU A 16 6.35 -17.94 -16.63
CA GLU A 16 4.95 -17.97 -17.04
C GLU A 16 4.76 -17.97 -18.56
N HIS A 17 5.55 -17.20 -19.30
CA HIS A 17 5.51 -17.21 -20.76
C HIS A 17 6.09 -18.51 -21.34
N MET A 18 7.23 -18.97 -20.81
CA MET A 18 7.85 -20.22 -21.25
C MET A 18 6.94 -21.44 -21.02
N THR A 19 6.22 -21.50 -19.90
CA THR A 19 5.24 -22.57 -19.63
C THR A 19 4.06 -22.58 -20.60
N ARG A 20 3.74 -21.44 -21.22
CA ARG A 20 2.74 -21.32 -22.29
C ARG A 20 3.31 -21.56 -23.70
N GLY A 21 4.61 -21.86 -23.80
CA GLY A 21 5.31 -21.98 -25.07
C GLY A 21 5.57 -20.63 -25.78
N GLU A 22 5.37 -19.51 -25.07
CA GLU A 22 5.62 -18.17 -25.61
C GLU A 22 7.07 -17.78 -25.32
N THR A 23 7.86 -17.58 -26.38
CA THR A 23 9.29 -17.26 -26.29
C THR A 23 9.62 -15.85 -26.79
N ASP A 24 8.62 -15.06 -27.18
CA ASP A 24 8.83 -13.68 -27.65
C ASP A 24 9.18 -12.75 -26.47
N PRO A 25 10.44 -12.26 -26.39
CA PRO A 25 10.87 -11.40 -25.30
C PRO A 25 10.11 -10.06 -25.28
N THR A 26 9.61 -9.61 -26.43
CA THR A 26 8.83 -8.36 -26.53
C THR A 26 7.54 -8.46 -25.74
N LYS A 27 6.85 -9.61 -25.82
CA LYS A 27 5.63 -9.86 -25.07
C LYS A 27 5.87 -9.98 -23.57
N MET A 28 6.97 -10.62 -23.17
CA MET A 28 7.36 -10.72 -21.75
C MET A 28 7.63 -9.34 -21.15
N VAL A 29 8.37 -8.48 -21.87
CA VAL A 29 8.67 -7.11 -21.43
C VAL A 29 7.38 -6.28 -21.36
N ALA A 30 6.52 -6.35 -22.38
CA ALA A 30 5.25 -5.64 -22.40
C ALA A 30 4.32 -6.06 -21.24
N ASP A 31 4.30 -7.35 -20.91
CA ASP A 31 3.54 -7.88 -19.78
C ASP A 31 4.11 -7.38 -18.44
N GLY A 32 5.43 -7.38 -18.27
CA GLY A 32 6.09 -6.81 -17.09
C GLY A 32 5.73 -5.34 -16.86
N ILE A 33 5.83 -4.50 -17.90
CA ILE A 33 5.44 -3.08 -17.83
C ILE A 33 3.96 -2.94 -17.44
N ARG A 34 3.08 -3.79 -18.00
CA ARG A 34 1.65 -3.74 -17.71
C ARG A 34 1.34 -4.08 -16.25
N ARG A 35 1.98 -5.13 -15.71
CA ARG A 35 1.82 -5.55 -14.31
C ARG A 35 2.32 -4.49 -13.33
N GLU A 36 3.49 -3.91 -13.59
CA GLU A 36 4.01 -2.79 -12.80
C GLU A 36 3.03 -1.62 -12.80
N ARG A 37 2.57 -1.19 -13.98
CA ARG A 37 1.62 -0.08 -14.10
C ARG A 37 0.31 -0.36 -13.35
N ALA A 38 -0.20 -1.60 -13.40
CA ALA A 38 -1.39 -1.99 -12.65
C ALA A 38 -1.16 -1.92 -11.13
N GLY A 39 0.01 -2.38 -10.65
CA GLY A 39 0.38 -2.27 -9.24
C GLY A 39 0.43 -0.82 -8.75
N TRP A 40 0.97 0.09 -9.55
CA TRP A 40 1.05 1.52 -9.21
C TRP A 40 -0.34 2.17 -9.15
N LEU A 41 -1.24 1.80 -10.07
CA LEU A 41 -2.63 2.27 -10.06
C LEU A 41 -3.38 1.76 -8.82
N ALA A 42 -3.26 0.48 -8.50
CA ALA A 42 -3.89 -0.10 -7.31
C ALA A 42 -3.37 0.52 -6.01
N ALA A 43 -2.07 0.77 -5.92
CA ALA A 43 -1.46 1.46 -4.77
C ALA A 43 -1.96 2.91 -4.64
N ARG A 44 -2.11 3.62 -5.77
CA ARG A 44 -2.66 4.98 -5.79
C ARG A 44 -4.11 5.00 -5.31
N ASP A 45 -4.94 4.08 -5.79
CA ASP A 45 -6.36 4.02 -5.43
C ASP A 45 -6.52 3.67 -3.94
N THR A 46 -5.70 2.76 -3.42
CA THR A 46 -5.63 2.45 -1.99
C THR A 46 -5.22 3.67 -1.15
N ALA A 47 -4.22 4.44 -1.61
CA ALA A 47 -3.79 5.66 -0.93
C ALA A 47 -4.87 6.75 -0.91
N ILE A 48 -5.72 6.82 -1.93
CA ILE A 48 -6.87 7.72 -1.97
C ILE A 48 -7.92 7.29 -0.94
N VAL A 49 -8.24 5.99 -0.87
CA VAL A 49 -9.20 5.43 0.09
C VAL A 49 -8.77 5.71 1.53
N ILE A 50 -7.49 5.51 1.86
CA ILE A 50 -6.96 5.78 3.21
C ILE A 50 -7.06 7.27 3.57
N ARG A 51 -6.82 8.19 2.62
CA ARG A 51 -6.95 9.63 2.86
C ARG A 51 -8.39 10.10 3.03
N THR A 52 -9.35 9.47 2.38
CA THR A 52 -10.78 9.78 2.58
C THR A 52 -11.38 9.15 3.83
N ALA A 53 -10.67 8.20 4.45
CA ALA A 53 -11.06 7.54 5.69
C ALA A 53 -10.31 8.12 6.91
N GLU A 54 -10.10 9.44 6.94
CA GLU A 54 -9.71 10.09 8.20
C GLU A 54 -10.81 9.84 9.24
N PRO A 55 -10.49 9.25 10.40
CA PRO A 55 -11.44 9.12 11.48
C PRO A 55 -11.76 10.53 11.96
N ARG A 56 -13.04 10.92 11.92
CA ARG A 56 -13.54 12.08 12.64
C ARG A 56 -13.09 11.92 14.09
N HIS A 57 -12.12 12.73 14.51
CA HIS A 57 -11.76 12.91 15.90
C HIS A 57 -13.00 13.48 16.59
N ASP A 58 -13.80 12.60 17.19
CA ASP A 58 -14.89 12.98 18.08
C ASP A 58 -14.21 13.53 19.35
N GLU A 59 -14.02 14.86 19.39
CA GLU A 59 -13.59 15.59 20.59
C GLU A 59 -14.62 15.38 21.69
N ARG A 60 -14.49 14.28 22.44
CA ARG A 60 -15.15 14.15 23.74
C ARG A 60 -14.25 14.80 24.78
N HIS A 61 -14.60 16.04 25.08
CA HIS A 61 -14.28 16.72 26.33
C HIS A 61 -14.46 15.75 27.52
N ALA A 62 -13.37 15.21 28.04
CA ALA A 62 -13.31 14.74 29.41
C ALA A 62 -12.86 15.92 30.26
N ASP A 63 -13.85 16.52 30.92
CA ASP A 63 -13.74 17.66 31.82
C ASP A 63 -12.66 17.40 32.89
N ARG A 64 -11.70 18.30 32.92
CA ARG A 64 -10.57 18.33 33.84
C ARG A 64 -11.04 18.99 35.13
N GLN A 65 -11.78 18.26 35.96
CA GLN A 65 -12.07 18.74 37.32
C GLN A 65 -10.87 18.47 38.23
N SER A 66 -9.94 19.42 38.22
CA SER A 66 -9.04 19.69 39.34
C SER A 66 -9.58 20.92 40.06
N VAL A 67 -10.22 20.75 41.22
CA VAL A 67 -10.25 21.82 42.24
C VAL A 67 -10.05 21.16 43.60
N GLU A 68 -8.79 21.19 44.04
CA GLU A 68 -8.41 21.11 45.43
C GLU A 68 -9.23 22.13 46.23
N ARG A 69 -9.86 21.70 47.32
CA ARG A 69 -10.26 22.59 48.40
C ARG A 69 -9.64 22.13 49.70
N ILE A 70 -8.53 22.77 50.01
CA ILE A 70 -7.89 22.86 51.31
C ILE A 70 -8.88 23.54 52.30
N GLY A 71 -8.98 23.04 53.54
CA GLY A 71 -9.40 23.87 54.68
C GLY A 71 -10.30 23.22 55.73
N THR A 72 -9.67 22.64 56.76
CA THR A 72 -9.93 22.86 58.21
C THR A 72 -11.37 23.10 58.71
N ASN A 73 -11.90 22.16 59.50
CA ASN A 73 -12.10 22.31 60.97
C ASN A 73 -12.46 20.95 61.59
#